data_AF-A0A945IRY0-F1
#
_entry.id   AF-A0A945IRY0-F1
#
_cell.length_a   1.000
_cell.length_b   1.000
_cell.length_c   1.000
_cell.angle_alpha   90.00
_cell.angle_beta   90.00
_cell.angle_gamma   90.00
#
_symmetry.space_group_name_H-M   'P 1'
#
loop_
_entity.id
_entity.type
_entity.pdbx_description
1 polymer ?
#
loop_
_entity_poly.entity_id
_entity_poly.type
_entity_poly.pdbx_seq_one_letter_code
_entity_poly.pdbx_strand_id
1 'polypeptide(L)' 'MPQVKVPTLLIHPTADTEIRVWQAKEIVAATGAEDVTYIEMQGALHYLEGDRPEALGHVADWLAARFP' A
#
# COMPACT_ATOMS: atom_id res chain seq x y z
N MET A 1 10.20 -9.87 -0.76
CA MET A 1 11.22 -8.86 -0.40
C MET A 1 11.74 -9.08 1.03
N PRO A 2 12.43 -10.19 1.32
CA PRO A 2 12.79 -10.57 2.70
C PRO A 2 13.78 -9.61 3.39
N GLN A 3 14.46 -8.75 2.62
CA GLN A 3 15.43 -7.77 3.12
C GLN A 3 14.81 -6.40 3.44
N VAL A 4 13.54 -6.16 3.08
CA VAL A 4 12.82 -4.95 3.52
C VAL A 4 12.47 -5.16 4.99
N LYS A 5 13.17 -4.48 5.90
CA LYS A 5 13.01 -4.64 7.37
C LYS A 5 12.36 -3.44 8.07
N VAL A 6 12.11 -2.35 7.33
CA VAL A 6 11.51 -1.12 7.86
C VAL A 6 9.98 -1.21 7.87
N PRO A 7 9.29 -0.44 8.73
CA PRO A 7 7.84 -0.28 8.65
C PRO A 7 7.39 -0.01 7.21
N THR A 8 6.41 -0.78 6.73
CA THR A 8 6.00 -0.77 5.32
C THR A 8 4.51 -0.50 5.19
N LEU A 9 4.16 0.50 4.39
CA LEU A 9 2.79 0.74 3.92
C LEU A 9 2.70 0.36 2.44
N LEU A 10 1.69 -0.43 2.08
CA LEU A 10 1.33 -0.71 0.69
C LEU A 10 -0.14 -0.34 0.46
N ILE A 11 -0.37 0.59 -0.46
CA ILE A 11 -1.71 0.99 -0.92
C ILE A 11 -1.89 0.47 -2.34
N HIS A 12 -2.96 -0.29 -2.58
CA HIS A 12 -3.18 -0.96 -3.86
C HIS A 12 -4.56 -0.64 -4.46
N PRO A 13 -4.62 -0.15 -5.70
CA PRO A 13 -5.88 -0.01 -6.44
C PRO A 13 -6.44 -1.38 -6.82
N THR A 14 -7.69 -1.69 -6.49
CA THR A 14 -8.25 -3.03 -6.83
C THR A 14 -8.70 -3.18 -8.27
N ALA A 15 -8.89 -2.08 -9.01
CA ALA A 15 -9.17 -2.10 -10.45
C ALA A 15 -7.89 -1.93 -11.30
N ASP A 16 -6.72 -2.09 -10.69
CA ASP A 16 -5.43 -2.08 -11.40
C ASP A 16 -5.34 -3.24 -12.42
N THR A 17 -5.12 -2.88 -13.68
CA THR A 17 -5.01 -3.83 -14.80
C THR A 17 -3.56 -4.20 -15.15
N GLU A 18 -2.58 -3.69 -14.42
CA GLU A 18 -1.16 -4.02 -14.55
C GLU A 18 -0.69 -4.92 -13.41
N ILE A 19 -1.02 -4.57 -12.18
CA ILE A 19 -0.71 -5.35 -10.97
C ILE A 19 -2.02 -5.83 -10.37
N ARG A 20 -2.21 -7.14 -10.27
CA ARG A 20 -3.44 -7.71 -9.67
C ARG A 20 -3.35 -7.72 -8.15
N VAL A 21 -4.51 -7.72 -7.49
CA VAL A 21 -4.65 -7.81 -6.02
C VAL A 21 -3.83 -8.96 -5.42
N TRP A 22 -3.81 -10.13 -6.06
CA TRP A 22 -3.03 -11.26 -5.57
C TRP A 22 -1.52 -11.01 -5.61
N GLN A 23 -1.02 -10.27 -6.61
CA GLN A 23 0.40 -9.89 -6.70
C GLN A 23 0.74 -8.87 -5.62
N ALA A 24 -0.14 -7.91 -5.33
CA ALA A 24 0.04 -6.98 -4.21
C ALA A 24 0.11 -7.72 -2.86
N LYS A 25 -0.73 -8.76 -2.69
CA LYS A 25 -0.68 -9.64 -1.51
C LYS A 25 0.62 -10.45 -1.45
N GLU A 26 1.15 -10.91 -2.57
CA GLU A 26 2.46 -11.57 -2.61
C GLU A 26 3.61 -10.63 -2.24
N ILE A 27 3.55 -9.35 -2.64
CA ILE A 27 4.52 -8.32 -2.24
C ILE A 27 4.51 -8.16 -0.71
N VAL A 28 3.32 -8.05 -0.11
CA VAL A 28 3.12 -7.99 1.35
C VAL A 28 3.63 -9.28 2.01
N ALA A 29 3.22 -10.45 1.53
CA ALA A 29 3.61 -11.74 2.11
C ALA A 29 5.12 -12.00 2.02
N ALA A 30 5.78 -11.47 1.00
CA ALA A 30 7.21 -11.64 0.81
C ALA A 30 8.04 -10.62 1.59
N THR A 31 7.46 -9.58 2.18
CA THR A 31 8.23 -8.55 2.91
C THR A 31 8.88 -9.12 4.16
N GLY A 32 10.03 -8.59 4.54
CA GLY A 32 10.72 -8.95 5.78
C GLY A 32 10.37 -8.07 6.96
N ALA A 33 9.44 -7.12 6.79
CA ALA A 33 9.06 -6.13 7.76
C ALA A 33 8.10 -6.71 8.80
N GLU A 34 8.30 -6.35 10.06
CA GLU A 34 7.45 -6.78 11.18
C GLU A 34 6.19 -5.90 11.30
N ASP A 35 6.31 -4.63 10.92
CA ASP A 35 5.20 -3.66 10.87
C ASP A 35 4.79 -3.43 9.42
N VAL A 36 3.65 -4.00 9.03
CA VAL A 36 3.11 -3.91 7.67
C VAL A 36 1.67 -3.45 7.72
N THR A 37 1.38 -2.39 6.96
CA THR A 37 0.02 -1.91 6.71
C THR A 37 -0.30 -2.12 5.23
N TYR A 38 -1.41 -2.79 4.94
CA TYR A 38 -1.90 -3.02 3.58
C TYR A 38 -3.31 -2.45 3.42
N ILE A 39 -3.49 -1.59 2.42
CA ILE A 39 -4.76 -0.93 2.12
C ILE A 39 -5.14 -1.25 0.67
N GLU A 40 -6.36 -1.76 0.47
CA GLU A 40 -6.97 -1.93 -0.84
C GLU A 40 -7.94 -0.77 -1.11
N MET A 41 -7.70 0.01 -2.15
CA MET A 41 -8.60 1.08 -2.60
C MET A 41 -9.56 0.54 -3.65
N GLN A 42 -10.81 0.36 -3.25
CA GLN A 42 -11.80 -0.34 -4.06
C GLN A 42 -12.17 0.45 -5.31
N GLY A 43 -12.02 -0.17 -6.48
CA GLY A 43 -12.37 0.45 -7.76
C GLY A 43 -11.36 1.47 -8.29
N ALA A 44 -10.36 1.84 -7.49
CA ALA A 44 -9.29 2.74 -7.92
C ALA A 44 -8.47 2.12 -9.05
N LEU A 45 -8.02 2.96 -9.98
CA LEU A 45 -7.27 2.55 -11.18
C LEU A 45 -5.75 2.51 -10.92
N HIS A 46 -4.99 1.98 -11.88
CA HIS A 46 -3.53 2.03 -11.85
C HIS A 46 -3.02 3.46 -11.60
N TYR A 47 -1.93 3.60 -10.83
CA TYR A 47 -1.44 4.88 -10.29
C TYR A 47 -2.42 5.68 -9.41
N LEU A 48 -3.52 5.06 -8.95
CA LEU A 48 -4.54 5.69 -8.12
C LEU A 48 -5.10 6.96 -8.80
N GLU A 49 -5.20 6.92 -10.14
CA GLU A 49 -5.66 8.06 -10.93
C GLU A 49 -7.10 8.44 -10.56
N GLY A 50 -7.33 9.69 -10.18
CA GLY A 50 -8.60 10.16 -9.60
C GLY A 50 -8.64 10.10 -8.07
N ASP A 51 -7.92 9.15 -7.46
CA ASP A 51 -8.01 8.86 -6.01
C ASP A 51 -6.73 9.24 -5.23
N ARG A 52 -5.76 9.88 -5.88
CA ARG A 52 -4.47 10.27 -5.25
C ARG A 52 -4.63 11.09 -3.97
N PRO A 53 -5.56 12.05 -3.84
CA PRO A 53 -5.74 12.77 -2.59
C PRO A 53 -6.11 11.85 -1.41
N GLU A 54 -7.00 10.88 -1.62
CA GLU A 54 -7.36 9.89 -0.61
C GLU A 54 -6.17 8.98 -0.27
N ALA A 55 -5.48 8.48 -1.30
CA ALA A 55 -4.29 7.65 -1.12
C ALA A 55 -3.20 8.36 -0.29
N LEU A 56 -2.93 9.64 -0.59
CA LEU A 56 -1.97 10.45 0.16
C LEU A 56 -2.46 10.77 1.58
N GLY A 57 -3.78 10.84 1.80
CA GLY A 57 -4.36 10.92 3.14
C GLY A 57 -3.96 9.73 4.00
N HIS A 58 -4.09 8.51 3.47
CA HIS A 58 -3.62 7.31 4.18
C HIS A 58 -2.12 7.33 4.48
N VAL A 59 -1.29 7.85 3.56
CA VAL A 59 0.15 8.01 3.80
C VAL A 59 0.41 9.00 4.93
N ALA A 60 -0.28 10.15 4.93
CA ALA A 60 -0.12 11.19 5.94
C ALA A 60 -0.52 10.68 7.33
N ASP A 61 -1.68 10.01 7.44
CA ASP A 61 -2.15 9.43 8.70
C ASP A 61 -1.18 8.37 9.22
N TRP A 62 -0.67 7.52 8.33
CA TRP A 62 0.29 6.47 8.68
C TRP A 62 1.62 7.03 9.19
N LEU A 63 2.08 8.14 8.63
CA LEU A 63 3.28 8.86 9.11
C LEU A 63 3.02 9.58 10.44
N ALA A 64 1.90 10.29 10.57
CA ALA A 64 1.55 11.04 11.79
C ALA A 64 1.45 10.12 13.01
N ALA A 65 0.94 8.90 12.85
CA ALA A 65 0.90 7.91 13.92
C ALA A 65 2.29 7.47 14.43
N ARG A 66 3.36 7.69 13.66
CA ARG A 66 4.74 7.28 13.97
C ARG A 66 5.65 8.44 14.36
N PHE A 67 5.34 9.64 13.89
CA PHE A 67 6.14 10.85 14.08
C PHE A 67 5.24 12.01 14.54
N PRO A 68 4.96 12.11 15.85
CA PRO A 68 4.16 13.20 16.42
C PRO A 68 4.90 14.54 16.45
#